data_AF-A0AAW9KP28-F1
#
_entry.id   AF-A0AAW9KP28-F1
#
_cell.length_a   1.000
_cell.length_b   1.000
_cell.length_c   1.000
_cell.angle_alpha   90.00
_cell.angle_beta   90.00
_cell.angle_gamma   90.00
#
_symmetry.space_group_name_H-M   'P 1'
#
loop_
_entity.id
_entity.type
_entity.pdbx_description
1 polymer ?
#
loop_
_entity_poly.entity_id
_entity_poly.type
_entity_poly.pdbx_seq_one_letter_code
_entity_poly.pdbx_strand_id
1 'polypeptide(L)'
;MIKVVGVRFKKAGKIYYFDPSELDVKKGNFVVVETARGIEFGECVIGIKEIPETDIVAPLKSVIRVAEKEDIDKHKENKVKEKDALEICLKKIEEHRLNMKLIDVEYT
;
A
#
# COMPACT_ATOMS: atom_id res chain seq x y z
N MET A 1 -14.49 21.56 -3.24
CA MET A 1 -13.23 21.01 -3.82
C MET A 1 -12.41 20.53 -2.65
N ILE A 2 -11.98 19.28 -2.67
CA ILE A 2 -11.21 18.65 -1.58
C ILE A 2 -9.83 18.30 -2.10
N LYS A 3 -8.80 18.51 -1.27
CA LYS A 3 -7.43 18.09 -1.55
C LYS A 3 -7.28 16.61 -1.26
N VAL A 4 -6.70 15.87 -2.21
CA VAL A 4 -6.43 14.44 -2.07
C VAL A 4 -5.04 14.11 -2.59
N VAL A 5 -4.52 12.97 -2.15
CA VAL A 5 -3.37 12.29 -2.77
C VAL A 5 -3.77 10.89 -3.21
N GLY A 6 -3.21 10.42 -4.31
CA GLY A 6 -3.44 9.07 -4.81
C GLY A 6 -2.34 8.12 -4.36
N VAL A 7 -2.69 7.16 -3.51
CA VAL A 7 -1.77 6.18 -2.93
C VAL A 7 -2.04 4.79 -3.53
N ARG A 8 -0.96 4.05 -3.77
CA ARG A 8 -1.00 2.68 -4.29
C ARG A 8 -0.12 1.78 -3.43
N PHE A 9 -0.65 0.61 -3.08
CA PHE A 9 0.04 -0.37 -2.21
C PHE A 9 0.80 -1.46 -2.98
N LYS A 10 0.39 -1.74 -4.23
CA LYS A 10 1.01 -2.74 -5.11
C LYS A 10 1.31 -2.14 -6.47
N LYS A 11 2.41 -2.53 -7.12
CA LYS A 11 2.86 -1.96 -8.42
C LYS A 11 1.74 -1.84 -9.48
N ALA A 12 0.90 -2.86 -9.64
CA ALA A 12 -0.23 -2.89 -10.58
C ALA A 12 -1.61 -2.82 -9.88
N GLY A 13 -1.67 -2.21 -8.68
CA GLY A 13 -2.88 -2.13 -7.87
C GLY A 13 -3.77 -0.91 -8.16
N LYS A 14 -4.99 -0.95 -7.59
CA LYS A 14 -5.91 0.18 -7.56
C LYS A 14 -5.27 1.38 -6.84
N ILE A 15 -5.52 2.58 -7.34
CA ILE A 15 -5.16 3.83 -6.66
C ILE A 15 -6.32 4.21 -5.75
N TYR A 16 -6.00 4.51 -4.51
CA TYR A 16 -6.94 5.00 -3.51
C TYR A 16 -6.63 6.46 -3.19
N TYR A 17 -7.66 7.26 -2.97
CA TYR A 17 -7.49 8.64 -2.56
C TYR A 17 -7.47 8.74 -1.04
N PHE A 18 -6.57 9.57 -0.52
CA PHE A 18 -6.43 9.88 0.90
C PHE A 18 -6.35 11.38 1.11
N ASP A 19 -6.76 11.82 2.29
CA ASP A 19 -6.62 13.20 2.74
C ASP A 19 -5.15 13.48 3.09
N PRO A 20 -4.45 14.41 2.42
CA PRO A 20 -3.09 14.77 2.77
C PRO A 20 -2.98 15.50 4.12
N SER A 21 -4.09 15.91 4.73
CA SER A 21 -4.09 16.82 5.88
C SER A 21 -3.24 18.06 5.57
N GLU A 22 -2.33 18.45 6.46
CA GLU A 22 -1.38 19.56 6.25
C GLU A 22 -0.01 19.09 5.70
N LEU A 23 0.11 17.84 5.23
CA LEU A 23 1.37 17.28 4.76
C LEU A 23 1.66 17.64 3.30
N ASP A 24 2.89 18.10 3.02
CA ASP A 24 3.39 18.33 1.64
C ASP A 24 3.80 17.00 0.97
N VAL A 25 2.81 16.16 0.66
CA VAL A 25 3.03 14.84 0.04
C VAL A 25 3.23 15.00 -1.46
N LYS A 26 4.40 14.57 -1.96
CA LYS A 26 4.75 14.63 -3.37
C LYS A 26 4.63 13.27 -4.05
N LYS A 27 4.42 13.31 -5.37
CA LYS A 27 4.47 12.11 -6.19
C LYS A 27 5.85 11.45 -6.04
N GLY A 28 5.86 10.13 -5.82
CA GLY A 28 7.05 9.33 -5.57
C GLY A 28 7.44 9.26 -4.09
N ASN A 29 6.77 9.97 -3.19
CA ASN A 29 6.95 9.74 -1.76
C ASN A 29 6.28 8.43 -1.35
N PHE A 30 6.93 7.72 -0.42
CA PHE A 30 6.25 6.70 0.34
C PHE A 30 5.53 7.35 1.51
N VAL A 31 4.39 6.81 1.88
CA VAL A 31 3.50 7.35 2.91
C VAL A 31 2.96 6.23 3.77
N VAL A 32 2.68 6.58 5.02
CA VAL A 32 1.96 5.74 5.96
C VAL A 32 0.55 6.29 6.08
N VAL A 33 -0.45 5.47 5.83
CA VAL A 33 -1.86 5.86 5.77
C VAL A 33 -2.71 5.03 6.71
N GLU A 34 -3.82 5.58 7.17
CA GLU A 34 -4.84 4.80 7.87
C GLU A 34 -5.80 4.16 6.85
N THR A 35 -5.98 2.85 6.89
CA THR A 35 -6.99 2.12 6.11
C THR A 35 -8.04 1.54 7.06
N ALA A 36 -9.12 0.98 6.49
CA ALA A 36 -10.12 0.26 7.30
C ALA A 36 -9.56 -0.97 8.03
N ARG A 37 -8.38 -1.46 7.63
CA ARG A 37 -7.72 -2.64 8.22
C ARG A 37 -6.57 -2.28 9.16
N GLY A 38 -6.27 -0.99 9.34
CA GLY A 38 -5.19 -0.51 10.16
C GLY A 38 -4.23 0.38 9.38
N ILE A 39 -2.98 0.45 9.84
CA ILE A 39 -1.97 1.32 9.24
C ILE A 39 -1.27 0.57 8.10
N GLU A 40 -1.15 1.21 6.94
CA GLU A 40 -0.50 0.62 5.76
C GLU A 40 0.57 1.54 5.17
N PHE A 41 1.58 0.91 4.58
CA PHE A 41 2.66 1.58 3.84
C PHE A 41 2.34 1.57 2.34
N GLY A 42 2.34 2.74 1.70
CA GLY A 42 2.02 2.87 0.28
C GLY A 42 2.88 3.90 -0.43
N GLU A 43 2.79 3.91 -1.75
CA GLU A 43 3.46 4.89 -2.61
C GLU A 43 2.46 5.94 -3.11
N CYS A 44 2.79 7.21 -2.93
CA CYS A 44 2.06 8.32 -3.54
C CYS A 44 2.36 8.38 -5.04
N VAL A 45 1.43 7.90 -5.86
CA VAL A 45 1.55 7.89 -7.33
C VAL A 45 0.88 9.10 -7.98
N ILE A 46 0.02 9.80 -7.24
CA ILE A 46 -0.58 11.10 -7.60
C ILE A 46 -0.36 12.04 -6.41
N GLY A 47 0.42 13.10 -6.61
CA GLY A 47 0.61 14.14 -5.57
C GLY A 47 -0.67 14.92 -5.26
N ILE A 48 -0.56 15.97 -4.45
CA ILE A 48 -1.72 16.78 -4.04
C ILE A 48 -2.50 17.25 -5.27
N LYS A 49 -3.78 16.90 -5.30
CA LYS A 49 -4.74 17.27 -6.34
C LYS A 49 -6.05 17.70 -5.71
N GLU A 50 -6.68 18.72 -6.26
CA GLU A 50 -8.04 19.12 -5.88
C GLU A 50 -9.06 18.44 -6.79
N ILE A 51 -10.08 17.84 -6.19
CA ILE A 51 -11.19 17.20 -6.91
C ILE A 51 -12.55 17.61 -6.33
N PRO A 52 -13.64 17.55 -7.12
CA PRO A 52 -14.99 17.76 -6.63
C PRO A 52 -15.36 16.75 -5.54
N GLU A 53 -16.15 17.17 -4.55
CA GLU A 53 -16.60 16.27 -3.47
C GLU A 53 -17.47 15.13 -3.98
N THR A 54 -18.21 15.38 -5.08
CA THR A 54 -19.06 14.40 -5.77
C THR A 54 -18.28 13.22 -6.33
N ASP A 55 -16.98 13.39 -6.55
CA ASP A 55 -16.11 12.37 -7.14
C ASP A 55 -15.39 11.52 -6.06
N ILE A 56 -15.66 11.78 -4.77
CA ILE A 56 -15.04 11.10 -3.62
C ILE A 56 -16.03 10.12 -2.99
N VAL A 57 -15.53 8.92 -2.67
CA VAL A 57 -16.24 7.97 -1.80
C VAL A 57 -15.87 8.29 -0.35
N ALA A 58 -16.78 8.92 0.38
CA ALA A 58 -16.61 9.26 1.79
C ALA A 58 -16.83 8.04 2.72
N PRO A 59 -16.21 8.01 3.93
CA PRO A 59 -15.24 8.97 4.44
C PRO A 59 -13.83 8.75 3.85
N LEU A 60 -13.16 9.85 3.52
CA LEU A 60 -11.78 9.82 3.07
C LEU A 60 -10.88 9.54 4.28
N LYS A 61 -10.02 8.53 4.19
CA LYS A 61 -9.00 8.27 5.20
C LYS A 61 -7.79 9.17 5.00
N SER A 62 -7.02 9.42 6.06
CA SER A 62 -5.91 10.36 6.02
C SER A 62 -4.54 9.70 5.83
N VAL A 63 -3.62 10.48 5.27
CA VAL A 63 -2.18 10.23 5.38
C VAL A 63 -1.76 10.57 6.80
N ILE A 64 -1.12 9.62 7.48
CA ILE A 64 -0.61 9.81 8.84
C ILE A 64 0.71 10.58 8.78
N ARG A 65 1.61 10.16 7.88
CA ARG A 65 2.92 10.79 7.65
C ARG A 65 3.56 10.37 6.34
N VAL A 66 4.55 11.15 5.91
CA VAL A 66 5.52 10.70 4.90
C VAL A 66 6.42 9.64 5.54
N ALA A 67 6.70 8.56 4.80
CA ALA A 67 7.49 7.45 5.29
C ALA A 67 8.95 7.88 5.54
N GLU A 68 9.52 7.34 6.60
CA GLU A 68 10.90 7.53 6.98
C GLU A 68 11.76 6.39 6.44
N LYS A 69 13.08 6.51 6.62
CA LYS A 69 14.03 5.50 6.14
C LYS A 69 13.73 4.11 6.71
N GLU A 70 13.37 4.02 7.99
CA GLU A 70 13.05 2.77 8.66
C GLU A 70 11.85 2.05 8.03
N ASP A 71 10.80 2.79 7.66
CA ASP A 71 9.63 2.22 6.98
C ASP A 71 10.01 1.63 5.61
N ILE A 72 10.82 2.38 4.85
CA ILE A 72 11.27 1.98 3.52
C ILE A 72 12.16 0.73 3.62
N ASP A 73 13.06 0.69 4.58
CA ASP A 73 13.95 -0.45 4.78
C ASP A 73 13.18 -1.69 5.28
N LYS A 74 12.19 -1.52 6.16
CA LYS A 74 11.26 -2.58 6.55
C LYS A 74 10.45 -3.09 5.35
N HIS A 75 9.96 -2.19 4.49
CA HIS A 75 9.24 -2.60 3.28
C HIS A 75 10.12 -3.42 2.32
N LYS A 76 11.40 -3.03 2.16
CA LYS A 76 12.35 -3.83 1.37
C LYS A 76 12.59 -5.20 1.97
N GLU A 77 12.76 -5.30 3.29
CA GLU A 77 12.91 -6.57 3.99
C GLU A 77 11.68 -7.46 3.79
N ASN A 78 10.48 -6.90 3.94
CA ASN A 78 9.22 -7.59 3.68
C ASN A 78 9.16 -8.11 2.25
N LYS A 79 9.58 -7.33 1.24
CA LYS A 79 9.64 -7.76 -0.17
C LYS A 79 10.60 -8.92 -0.41
N VAL A 80 11.67 -9.05 0.39
CA VAL A 80 12.55 -10.22 0.35
C VAL A 80 11.85 -11.42 0.98
N LYS A 81 11.29 -11.27 2.18
CA LYS A 81 10.57 -12.33 2.89
C LYS A 81 9.36 -12.86 2.12
N GLU A 82 8.64 -12.01 1.37
CA GLU A 82 7.54 -12.42 0.50
C GLU A 82 8.00 -13.44 -0.56
N LYS A 83 9.18 -13.25 -1.15
CA LYS A 83 9.73 -14.17 -2.15
C LYS A 83 10.10 -15.50 -1.53
N ASP A 84 10.78 -15.46 -0.39
CA ASP A 84 11.17 -16.67 0.34
C ASP A 84 9.93 -17.47 0.79
N ALA A 85 8.92 -16.79 1.32
CA ALA A 85 7.68 -17.40 1.75
C ALA A 85 6.88 -18.00 0.57
N LEU A 86 6.89 -17.35 -0.60
CA LEU A 86 6.29 -17.90 -1.82
C LEU A 86 6.92 -19.24 -2.20
N GLU A 87 8.25 -19.32 -2.23
CA GLU A 87 8.95 -20.56 -2.56
C GLU A 87 8.68 -21.67 -1.54
N ILE A 88 8.69 -21.33 -0.25
CA ILE A 88 8.40 -22.30 0.82
C ILE A 88 6.97 -22.83 0.68
N CYS A 89 6.00 -21.95 0.44
CA CYS A 89 4.59 -22.35 0.31
C CYS A 89 4.36 -23.25 -0.91
N LEU A 90 4.98 -22.93 -2.06
CA LEU A 90 4.91 -23.77 -3.26
C LEU A 90 5.50 -25.17 -3.02
N LYS A 91 6.67 -25.26 -2.37
CA LYS A 91 7.26 -26.55 -1.98
C LYS A 91 6.31 -27.36 -1.09
N LYS A 92 5.67 -26.71 -0.12
CA LYS A 92 4.70 -27.37 0.77
C LYS A 92 3.45 -27.86 0.03
N ILE A 93 2.91 -27.07 -0.90
CA ILE A 93 1.76 -27.48 -1.73
C ILE A 93 2.09 -28.78 -2.48
N GLU A 94 3.30 -28.86 -3.06
CA GLU A 94 3.78 -30.04 -3.77
C GLU A 94 4.02 -31.24 -2.84
N GLU A 95 4.76 -31.04 -1.74
CA GLU A 95 5.06 -32.09 -0.73
C GLU A 95 3.78 -32.74 -0.18
N HIS A 96 2.75 -31.92 0.07
CA HIS A 96 1.48 -32.36 0.63
C HIS A 96 0.43 -32.74 -0.44
N ARG A 97 0.77 -32.67 -1.74
CA ARG A 97 -0.11 -32.96 -2.88
C ARG A 97 -1.45 -32.21 -2.81
N LEU A 98 -1.40 -30.95 -2.40
CA LEU A 98 -2.61 -30.14 -2.28
C LEU A 98 -3.06 -29.67 -3.67
N ASN A 99 -4.34 -29.85 -4.00
CA ASN A 99 -4.94 -29.27 -5.21
C ASN A 99 -5.21 -27.77 -4.99
N MET A 100 -4.14 -26.98 -4.93
CA MET A 100 -4.15 -25.57 -4.59
C MET A 100 -3.30 -24.77 -5.58
N LYS A 101 -3.77 -23.57 -5.94
CA LYS A 101 -2.99 -22.58 -6.67
C LYS A 101 -2.68 -21.42 -5.74
N LEU A 102 -1.39 -21.20 -5.45
CA LEU A 102 -0.95 -20.02 -4.70
C LEU A 102 -1.13 -18.76 -5.56
N ILE A 103 -1.93 -17.82 -5.06
CA ILE A 103 -2.29 -16.60 -5.81
C ILE A 103 -1.36 -15.43 -5.47
N ASP A 104 -1.07 -15.22 -4.19
CA ASP A 104 -0.26 -14.10 -3.72
C ASP A 104 0.34 -14.39 -2.34
N VAL A 105 1.40 -13.65 -2.00
CA VAL A 105 2.06 -13.67 -0.69
C VAL A 105 2.38 -12.23 -0.28
N GLU A 106 2.00 -11.86 0.94
CA GLU A 106 2.20 -10.52 1.49
C GLU A 106 2.92 -10.62 2.84
N TYR A 107 3.81 -9.67 3.12
CA TYR A 107 4.49 -9.52 4.41
C TYR A 107 4.38 -8.05 4.87
N THR A 108 3.94 -7.84 6.11
CA THR A 108 3.62 -6.49 6.65
C THR A 108 4.46 -6.17 7.89
#